data_AF-A0A1B8PIV3-F1
#
_entry.id   AF-A0A1B8PIV3-F1
#
_cell.length_a   1.000
_cell.length_b   1.000
_cell.length_c   1.000
_cell.angle_alpha   90.00
_cell.angle_beta   90.00
_cell.angle_gamma   90.00
#
_symmetry.space_group_name_H-M   'P 1'
#
loop_
_entity.id
_entity.type
_entity.pdbx_description
1 polymer ?
#
loop_
_entity_poly.entity_id
_entity_poly.type
_entity_poly.pdbx_seq_one_letter_code
_entity_poly.pdbx_strand_id
1 'polypeptide(L)'
;MPIRYEEVVKTVVFDVIDTDDDGLIYRLEVLKSNHGFKGQLFRLDTFSLQPTFTENKSDESIYVLDAHSHSVDLDNKFFDDPQSCIDYVASALGENFN
;
A
#
# COMPACT_ATOMS: atom_id res chain seq x y z
N MET A 1 -18.39 5.81 -19.58
CA MET A 1 -18.03 5.16 -18.30
C MET A 1 -18.60 6.01 -17.18
N PRO A 2 -19.43 5.47 -16.29
CA PRO A 2 -19.90 6.23 -15.14
C PRO A 2 -18.71 6.54 -14.22
N ILE A 3 -18.62 7.78 -13.74
CA ILE A 3 -17.64 8.18 -12.73
C ILE A 3 -18.04 7.48 -11.43
N ARG A 4 -17.14 6.67 -10.86
CA ARG A 4 -17.30 6.09 -9.52
C ARG A 4 -16.62 7.02 -8.52
N TYR A 5 -17.35 7.40 -7.48
CA TYR A 5 -16.83 8.17 -6.37
C TYR A 5 -16.65 7.23 -5.17
N GLU A 6 -15.46 7.21 -4.60
CA GLU A 6 -15.14 6.49 -3.37
C GLU A 6 -14.50 7.48 -2.39
N GLU A 7 -15.02 7.52 -1.16
CA GLU A 7 -14.52 8.42 -0.12
C GLU A 7 -13.37 7.73 0.62
N VAL A 8 -12.19 8.36 0.63
CA VAL A 8 -11.07 7.93 1.48
C VAL A 8 -11.27 8.53 2.87
N VAL A 9 -11.43 7.66 3.86
CA VAL A 9 -11.71 8.05 5.25
C VAL A 9 -10.43 8.19 6.05
N LYS A 10 -9.41 7.40 5.72
CA LYS A 10 -8.12 7.42 6.40
C LYS A 10 -7.01 6.95 5.48
N THR A 11 -5.87 7.61 5.55
CA THR A 11 -4.62 7.18 4.91
C THR A 11 -3.58 6.94 6.00
N VAL A 12 -2.92 5.80 5.94
CA VAL A 12 -1.86 5.41 6.88
C VAL A 12 -0.63 5.03 6.07
N VAL A 13 0.53 5.50 6.49
CA VAL A 13 1.83 5.08 5.93
C VAL A 13 2.50 4.23 6.99
N PHE A 14 2.93 3.05 6.59
CA PHE A 14 3.75 2.16 7.41
C PHE A 14 5.22 2.45 7.12
N ASP A 15 6.02 2.55 8.17
CA ASP A 15 7.46 2.80 8.07
C ASP A 15 8.17 1.67 7.33
N VAL A 16 9.40 1.95 6.88
CA VAL A 16 10.26 1.04 6.14
C VAL A 16 10.37 -0.28 6.87
N ILE A 17 9.95 -1.34 6.21
CA ILE A 17 10.26 -2.71 6.60
C ILE A 17 11.59 -3.03 5.95
N ASP A 18 12.65 -3.07 6.76
CA ASP A 18 13.98 -3.49 6.31
C ASP A 18 13.91 -4.97 5.92
N THR A 19 13.98 -5.26 4.62
CA THR A 19 14.29 -6.60 4.14
C THR A 19 15.77 -6.66 3.77
N ASP A 20 16.36 -7.87 3.74
CA ASP A 20 17.80 -8.07 3.53
C ASP A 20 18.37 -7.40 2.26
N ASP A 21 17.52 -7.10 1.26
CA ASP A 21 17.93 -6.46 -0.01
C ASP A 21 17.25 -5.09 -0.28
N ASP A 22 16.08 -4.79 0.29
CA ASP A 22 15.35 -3.53 0.01
C ASP A 22 14.49 -3.05 1.19
N GLY A 23 14.43 -1.73 1.40
CA GLY A 23 13.50 -1.12 2.35
C GLY A 23 12.09 -0.99 1.73
N LEU A 24 11.12 -1.75 2.22
CA LEU A 24 9.75 -1.70 1.70
C LEU A 24 8.90 -0.69 2.47
N ILE A 25 8.32 0.29 1.76
CA ILE A 25 7.37 1.25 2.33
C ILE A 25 5.96 0.93 1.83
N TYR A 26 5.02 0.85 2.76
CA TYR A 26 3.62 0.58 2.47
C TYR A 26 2.72 1.76 2.84
N ARG A 27 1.70 2.01 2.02
CA ARG A 27 0.64 2.98 2.28
C ARG A 27 -0.71 2.28 2.18
N LEU A 28 -1.52 2.40 3.22
CA LEU A 28 -2.89 1.93 3.25
C LEU A 28 -3.87 3.09 3.10
N GLU A 29 -4.82 2.95 2.20
CA GLU A 29 -5.99 3.80 2.08
C GLU A 29 -7.24 3.04 2.50
N VAL A 30 -8.01 3.62 3.41
CA VAL A 30 -9.28 3.06 3.88
C VAL A 30 -10.41 3.80 3.17
N LEU A 31 -11.10 3.07 2.30
CA LEU A 31 -12.22 3.54 1.50
C LEU A 31 -13.54 3.24 2.19
N LYS A 32 -14.48 4.18 2.14
CA LYS A 32 -15.86 3.97 2.58
C LYS A 32 -16.70 3.40 1.45
N SER A 33 -17.47 2.39 1.77
CA SER A 33 -18.48 1.79 0.89
C SER A 33 -19.82 1.68 1.61
N ASN A 34 -20.90 1.39 0.87
CA ASN A 34 -22.22 1.14 1.44
C ASN A 34 -22.25 -0.12 2.34
N HIS A 35 -21.25 -0.99 2.22
CA HIS A 35 -21.14 -2.25 2.96
C HIS A 35 -20.07 -2.21 4.07
N GLY A 36 -19.56 -1.02 4.42
CA GLY A 36 -18.51 -0.85 5.44
C GLY A 36 -17.26 -0.17 4.88
N PHE A 37 -16.10 -0.54 5.40
CA PHE A 37 -14.80 0.01 5.00
C PHE A 37 -13.97 -1.03 4.25
N LYS A 38 -13.28 -0.61 3.19
CA LYS A 38 -12.37 -1.47 2.42
C LYS A 38 -10.96 -0.88 2.48
N GLY A 39 -9.95 -1.73 2.62
CA GLY A 39 -8.54 -1.33 2.54
C GLY A 39 -8.00 -1.44 1.12
N GLN A 40 -7.16 -0.49 0.72
CA GLN A 40 -6.29 -0.56 -0.45
C GLN A 40 -4.84 -0.36 -0.02
N LEU A 41 -4.02 -1.38 -0.24
CA LEU A 41 -2.61 -1.33 0.10
C LEU A 41 -1.80 -0.95 -1.15
N PHE A 42 -0.89 -0.01 -0.97
CA PHE A 42 0.05 0.46 -1.97
C PHE A 42 1.46 0.21 -1.47
N ARG A 43 2.33 -0.24 -2.36
CA ARG A 43 3.75 -0.39 -2.10
C ARG A 43 4.50 0.73 -2.82
N LEU A 44 5.50 1.30 -2.16
CA LEU A 44 6.40 2.23 -2.81
C LEU A 44 7.43 1.42 -3.59
N ASP A 45 7.36 1.51 -4.92
CA ASP A 45 8.36 0.93 -5.80
C ASP A 45 9.34 2.05 -6.20
N THR A 46 10.63 1.84 -5.94
CA THR A 46 11.70 2.73 -6.35
C THR A 46 12.40 2.15 -7.58
N PHE A 47 12.34 2.88 -8.69
CA PHE A 47 13.01 2.53 -9.92
C PHE A 47 14.32 3.30 -10.02
N SER A 48 15.44 2.58 -10.02
CA SER A 48 16.72 3.20 -10.31
C SER A 48 16.86 3.41 -11.81
N LEU A 49 16.67 4.66 -12.24
CA LEU A 49 16.90 5.06 -13.61
C LEU A 49 18.41 5.25 -13.79
N GLN A 50 19.02 4.43 -14.65
CA GLN A 50 20.39 4.66 -15.12
C GLN A 50 20.35 5.30 -16.52
N PRO A 51 20.15 6.63 -16.62
CA PRO A 51 20.21 7.30 -17.91
C PRO A 51 21.65 7.23 -18.44
N THR A 52 21.82 6.74 -19.66
CA THR A 52 23.12 6.65 -20.35
C THR A 52 23.75 8.00 -20.70
N PHE A 53 23.03 9.10 -20.48
CA PHE A 53 23.38 10.43 -21.01
C PHE A 53 23.67 11.47 -19.91
N THR A 54 23.47 11.15 -18.63
CA THR A 54 23.63 12.10 -17.52
C THR A 54 24.15 11.41 -16.25
N GLU A 55 25.11 12.02 -15.55
CA GLU A 55 25.61 11.50 -14.26
C GLU A 55 24.65 11.70 -13.08
N ASN A 56 23.61 12.53 -13.24
CA ASN A 56 22.58 12.69 -12.23
C ASN A 56 21.66 11.47 -12.21
N LYS A 57 21.79 10.68 -11.14
CA LYS A 57 20.85 9.62 -10.79
C LYS A 57 19.64 10.26 -10.12
N SER A 58 18.54 10.32 -10.85
CA SER A 58 17.23 10.61 -10.26
C SER A 58 16.50 9.29 -10.15
N ASP A 59 16.50 8.70 -8.96
CA ASP A 59 15.65 7.54 -8.70
C ASP A 59 14.19 8.03 -8.62
N GLU A 60 13.27 7.33 -9.29
CA GLU A 60 11.84 7.64 -9.26
C GLU A 60 11.15 6.68 -8.30
N SER A 61 10.35 7.22 -7.37
CA SER A 61 9.57 6.41 -6.43
C SER A 61 8.08 6.66 -6.63
N ILE A 62 7.32 5.60 -6.86
CA ILE A 62 5.87 5.67 -7.11
C ILE A 62 5.12 4.68 -6.23
N TYR A 63 3.94 5.07 -5.75
CA TYR A 63 3.03 4.16 -5.07
C TYR A 63 2.27 3.34 -6.10
N VAL A 64 2.50 2.03 -6.09
CA VAL A 64 1.81 1.07 -6.94
C VAL A 64 0.82 0.29 -6.10
N LEU A 65 -0.39 0.06 -6.61
CA LEU A 65 -1.36 -0.80 -5.94
C LEU A 65 -0.73 -2.18 -5.77
N ASP A 66 -0.64 -2.65 -4.54
CA ASP A 66 0.06 -3.87 -4.23
C ASP A 66 -0.79 -5.08 -4.62
N ALA A 67 -0.61 -5.54 -5.86
CA ALA A 67 -1.21 -6.76 -6.39
C ALA A 67 -0.28 -7.98 -6.26
N HIS A 68 0.98 -7.78 -5.84
CA HIS A 68 2.00 -8.81 -5.78
C HIS A 68 2.19 -9.39 -4.37
N SER A 69 2.00 -8.60 -3.31
CA SER A 69 1.91 -9.15 -1.95
C SER A 69 0.52 -9.74 -1.75
N HIS A 70 0.28 -10.90 -2.38
CA HIS A 70 -0.89 -11.77 -2.18
C HIS A 70 -1.16 -12.15 -0.70
N SER A 71 -0.30 -11.73 0.21
CA SER A 71 -0.34 -12.06 1.63
C SER A 71 -1.38 -11.26 2.42
N VAL A 72 -1.82 -10.09 1.94
CA VAL A 72 -2.87 -9.31 2.62
C VAL A 72 -4.16 -9.33 1.81
N ASP A 73 -5.05 -10.29 2.09
CA ASP A 73 -6.36 -10.41 1.43
C ASP A 73 -7.30 -9.25 1.84
N LEU A 74 -7.22 -8.14 1.09
CA LEU A 74 -8.05 -6.95 1.25
C LEU A 74 -9.16 -6.85 0.19
N ASP A 75 -9.06 -7.62 -0.89
CA ASP A 75 -9.95 -7.45 -2.04
C ASP A 75 -11.39 -7.83 -1.73
N ASN A 76 -11.57 -8.87 -0.92
CA ASN A 76 -12.88 -9.40 -0.54
C ASN A 76 -13.29 -9.07 0.91
N LYS A 77 -12.45 -8.35 1.66
CA LYS A 77 -12.73 -8.01 3.05
C LYS A 77 -13.34 -6.63 3.20
N PHE A 78 -14.45 -6.59 3.94
CA PHE A 78 -15.06 -5.37 4.45
C PHE A 78 -14.93 -5.35 5.97
N PHE A 79 -14.66 -4.18 6.50
CA PHE A 79 -14.48 -3.93 7.92
C PHE A 79 -15.60 -3.02 8.42
N ASP A 80 -16.05 -3.25 9.65
CA ASP A 80 -17.08 -2.41 10.28
C ASP A 80 -16.53 -1.07 10.77
N ASP A 81 -15.21 -1.01 11.03
CA ASP A 81 -14.52 0.18 11.54
C ASP A 81 -13.17 0.40 10.82
N PRO A 82 -12.77 1.66 10.54
CA PRO A 82 -11.49 1.94 9.88
C PRO A 82 -10.26 1.45 10.65
N GLN A 83 -10.29 1.48 11.98
CA GLN A 83 -9.18 1.01 12.80
C GLN A 83 -9.00 -0.50 12.68
N SER A 84 -10.10 -1.26 12.59
CA SER A 84 -10.05 -2.71 12.38
C SER A 84 -9.35 -3.06 11.06
N CYS A 85 -9.52 -2.25 10.01
CA CYS A 85 -8.81 -2.41 8.74
C CYS A 85 -7.30 -2.17 8.91
N ILE A 86 -6.92 -1.12 9.63
CA ILE A 86 -5.52 -0.77 9.89
C ILE A 86 -4.83 -1.85 10.71
N ASP A 87 -5.46 -2.31 11.79
CA ASP A 87 -4.88 -3.31 12.69
C ASP A 87 -4.70 -4.66 11.98
N TYR A 88 -5.65 -5.02 11.10
CA TYR A 88 -5.54 -6.20 10.26
C TYR A 88 -4.33 -6.13 9.31
N VAL A 89 -4.16 -5.00 8.62
CA VAL A 89 -3.03 -4.80 7.70
C VAL A 89 -1.71 -4.75 8.47
N ALA A 90 -1.65 -4.06 9.60
CA ALA A 90 -0.46 -3.98 10.45
C ALA A 90 -0.04 -5.37 10.94
N SER A 91 -0.99 -6.20 11.36
CA SER A 91 -0.73 -7.58 11.80
C SER A 91 -0.26 -8.44 10.64
N ALA A 92 -0.90 -8.35 9.48
CA ALA A 92 -0.51 -9.11 8.30
C ALA A 92 0.89 -8.72 7.81
N LEU A 93 1.22 -7.42 7.76
CA LEU A 93 2.58 -6.97 7.44
C LEU A 93 3.59 -7.49 8.48
N GLY A 94 3.26 -7.40 9.78
CA GLY A 94 4.12 -7.93 10.84
C GLY A 94 4.36 -9.44 10.79
N GLU A 95 3.39 -10.24 10.31
CA GLU A 95 3.56 -11.70 10.14
C GLU A 95 4.37 -12.07 8.89
N ASN A 96 4.28 -11.27 7.83
CA ASN A 96 4.99 -11.56 6.58
C ASN A 96 6.47 -11.14 6.61
N PHE A 97 6.83 -10.23 7.51
CA PHE A 97 8.16 -9.62 7.57
C PHE A 97 8.89 -9.83 8.91
N ASN A 98 8.35 -10.65 9.83
CA ASN A 98 9.09 -11.21 10.98
C ASN A 98 9.63 -12.61 10.67
#